data_AF-A0A9D2BST1-F1
#
_entry.id   AF-A0A9D2BST1-F1
#
_cell.length_a   1.000
_cell.length_b   1.000
_cell.length_c   1.000
_cell.angle_alpha   90.00
_cell.angle_beta   90.00
_cell.angle_gamma   90.00
#
_symmetry.space_group_name_H-M   'P 1'
#
loop_
_entity.id
_entity.type
_entity.pdbx_description
1 polymer ?
#
loop_
_entity_poly.entity_id
_entity_poly.type
_entity_poly.pdbx_seq_one_letter_code
_entity_poly.pdbx_strand_id
1 'polypeptide(L)'
;MYALYMRICKNSDRLEEYSKRIIELGEYLLENSTDINRHNGAAQVLCLLSNQLGDSKSALKYANLVGSYYTTRDELLANVLSGEDAVRHCQTNICTLTDMLVGNAQKMVYSAKYTPRDRIRVYEYCVSLYKLLFSDGDFGFYATRLADCYRELARAYAALDDEDGCVSALSDMTKYAVMYDTQSDFHHTSLMVDRLENKVESSVKNTSANSCKTALSALGDSCYDLIRGRAEFIKLKSELEQYAN
;
A
#
# COMPACT_ATOMS: atom_id res chain seq x y z
N MET A 1 8.15 3.97 -19.09
CA MET A 1 8.87 4.81 -18.10
C MET A 1 8.80 4.20 -16.70
N TYR A 2 7.60 3.94 -16.17
CA TYR A 2 7.42 3.32 -14.85
C TYR A 2 8.20 2.00 -14.65
N ALA A 3 8.25 1.13 -15.66
CA ALA A 3 9.05 -0.10 -15.59
C ALA A 3 10.57 0.15 -15.42
N LEU A 4 11.12 1.24 -15.98
CA LEU A 4 12.51 1.62 -15.77
C LEU A 4 12.71 2.18 -14.36
N TYR A 5 11.78 2.99 -13.88
CA TYR A 5 11.77 3.49 -12.50
C TYR A 5 11.75 2.33 -11.49
N MET A 6 10.88 1.33 -11.69
CA MET A 6 10.84 0.15 -10.82
C MET A 6 12.14 -0.67 -10.85
N ARG A 7 12.91 -0.64 -11.94
CA ARG A 7 14.24 -1.27 -11.99
C ARG A 7 15.25 -0.50 -11.14
N ILE A 8 15.21 0.83 -11.18
CA ILE A 8 16.03 1.69 -10.31
C ILE A 8 15.74 1.38 -8.83
N CYS A 9 14.46 1.28 -8.45
CA CYS A 9 14.10 0.97 -7.07
C CYS A 9 14.58 -0.43 -6.61
N LYS A 10 14.82 -1.35 -7.54
CA LYS A 10 15.25 -2.74 -7.24
C LYS A 10 16.76 -2.96 -7.35
N ASN A 11 17.47 -2.17 -8.15
CA ASN A 11 18.90 -2.34 -8.39
C ASN A 11 19.55 -0.98 -8.74
N SER A 12 20.55 -0.57 -7.96
CA SER A 12 21.26 0.71 -8.07
C SER A 12 22.36 0.76 -9.14
N ASP A 13 22.78 -0.37 -9.70
CA ASP A 13 23.99 -0.48 -10.53
C ASP A 13 23.90 0.31 -11.85
N ARG A 14 22.69 0.72 -12.25
CA ARG A 14 22.43 1.52 -13.46
C ARG A 14 21.59 2.76 -13.18
N LEU A 15 21.68 3.26 -11.95
CA LEU A 15 20.91 4.43 -11.51
C LEU A 15 21.10 5.62 -12.47
N GLU A 16 22.33 5.95 -12.83
CA GLU A 16 22.64 7.10 -13.69
C GLU A 16 22.08 6.93 -15.11
N GLU A 17 22.36 5.79 -15.76
CA GLU A 17 21.88 5.45 -17.11
C GLU A 17 20.35 5.53 -17.19
N TYR A 18 19.66 4.86 -16.25
CA TYR A 18 18.20 4.80 -16.25
C TYR A 18 17.57 6.13 -15.85
N SER A 19 18.16 6.87 -14.92
CA SER A 19 17.68 8.19 -14.53
C SER A 19 17.72 9.16 -15.70
N LYS A 20 18.85 9.22 -16.42
CA LYS A 20 19.00 10.07 -17.61
C LYS A 20 17.94 9.73 -18.66
N ARG A 21 17.76 8.45 -18.97
CA ARG A 21 16.76 8.00 -19.95
C ARG A 21 15.32 8.31 -19.53
N ILE A 22 15.01 8.20 -18.23
CA ILE A 22 13.68 8.55 -17.70
C ILE A 22 13.46 10.05 -17.83
N ILE A 23 14.46 10.88 -17.50
CA ILE A 23 14.37 12.34 -17.60
C ILE A 23 14.15 12.77 -19.05
N GLU A 24 14.97 12.28 -19.98
CA GLU A 24 14.86 12.62 -21.42
C GLU A 24 13.48 12.24 -21.99
N LEU A 25 13.02 11.00 -21.74
CA LEU A 25 11.71 10.55 -22.23
C LEU A 25 10.55 11.26 -21.52
N GLY A 26 10.72 11.55 -20.23
CA GLY A 26 9.71 12.21 -19.41
C GLY A 26 9.45 13.63 -19.87
N GLU A 27 10.50 14.45 -20.00
CA GLU A 27 10.37 15.83 -20.48
C GLU A 27 9.83 15.86 -21.92
N TYR A 28 10.27 14.94 -22.79
CA TYR A 28 9.69 14.82 -24.13
C TYR A 28 8.18 14.56 -24.10
N LEU A 29 7.70 13.67 -23.23
CA LEU A 29 6.26 13.39 -23.11
C LEU A 29 5.48 14.55 -22.49
N LEU A 30 6.07 15.30 -21.56
CA LEU A 30 5.44 16.50 -21.01
C LEU A 30 5.23 17.57 -22.08
N GLU A 31 6.21 17.76 -22.97
CA GLU A 31 6.15 18.78 -24.02
C GLU A 31 5.29 18.37 -25.22
N ASN A 32 5.32 17.08 -25.60
CA ASN A 32 4.83 16.64 -26.91
C ASN A 32 3.59 15.73 -26.85
N SER A 33 3.16 15.26 -25.66
CA SER A 33 2.01 14.36 -25.57
C SER A 33 0.68 15.10 -25.49
N THR A 34 -0.25 14.76 -26.39
CA THR A 34 -1.65 15.18 -26.32
C THR A 34 -2.52 14.23 -25.48
N ASP A 35 -1.96 13.08 -25.07
CA ASP A 35 -2.63 12.10 -24.23
C ASP A 35 -2.37 12.45 -22.75
N ILE A 36 -3.41 12.93 -22.07
CA ILE A 36 -3.32 13.37 -20.67
C ILE A 36 -2.85 12.26 -19.73
N ASN A 37 -3.13 10.98 -20.02
CA ASN A 37 -2.68 9.88 -19.19
C ASN A 37 -1.16 9.66 -19.34
N ARG A 38 -0.64 9.81 -20.55
CA ARG A 38 0.82 9.75 -20.80
C ARG A 38 1.54 10.95 -20.20
N HIS A 39 0.96 12.14 -20.34
CA HIS A 39 1.46 13.37 -19.73
C HIS A 39 1.53 13.24 -18.19
N ASN A 40 0.41 12.88 -17.55
CA ASN A 40 0.35 12.74 -16.09
C ASN A 40 1.24 11.59 -15.58
N GLY A 41 1.32 10.48 -16.33
CA GLY A 41 2.23 9.38 -16.02
C GLY A 41 3.70 9.77 -16.11
N ALA A 42 4.08 10.63 -17.06
CA ALA A 42 5.43 11.19 -17.15
C ALA A 42 5.74 12.10 -15.97
N ALA A 43 4.85 13.04 -15.64
CA ALA A 43 4.99 13.94 -14.49
C ALA A 43 5.13 13.15 -13.17
N GLN A 44 4.34 12.10 -12.99
CA GLN A 44 4.43 11.23 -11.81
C GLN A 44 5.81 10.58 -11.68
N VAL A 45 6.30 9.93 -12.74
CA VAL A 45 7.59 9.22 -12.69
C VAL A 45 8.75 10.19 -12.48
N LEU A 46 8.72 11.36 -13.12
CA LEU A 46 9.73 12.41 -12.94
C LEU A 46 9.72 12.95 -11.51
N CYS A 47 8.55 13.22 -10.93
CA CYS A 47 8.40 13.64 -9.54
C CYS A 47 9.04 12.63 -8.57
N LEU A 48 8.69 11.35 -8.72
CA LEU A 48 9.23 10.28 -7.88
C LEU A 48 10.75 10.12 -8.02
N LEU A 49 11.25 10.14 -9.25
CA LEU A 49 12.69 10.04 -9.52
C LEU A 49 13.45 11.24 -8.95
N SER A 50 12.99 12.47 -9.19
CA SER A 50 13.63 13.68 -8.65
C SER A 50 13.68 13.66 -7.12
N ASN A 51 12.60 13.23 -6.47
CA ASN A 51 12.58 13.07 -5.02
C ASN A 51 13.59 12.01 -4.55
N GLN A 52 13.71 10.88 -5.26
CA GLN A 52 14.71 9.84 -4.95
C GLN A 52 16.16 10.35 -5.11
N LEU A 53 16.41 11.23 -6.09
CA LEU A 53 17.73 11.84 -6.33
C LEU A 53 18.04 13.02 -5.41
N GLY A 54 17.12 13.40 -4.50
CA GLY A 54 17.28 14.54 -3.60
C GLY A 54 17.05 15.91 -4.27
N ASP A 55 16.55 15.94 -5.51
CA ASP A 55 16.19 17.17 -6.21
C ASP A 55 14.74 17.57 -5.88
N SER A 56 14.57 18.15 -4.69
CA SER A 56 13.26 18.60 -4.21
C SER A 56 12.64 19.69 -5.09
N LYS A 57 13.47 20.50 -5.77
CA LYS A 57 12.98 21.58 -6.64
C LYS A 57 12.30 21.01 -7.88
N SER A 58 12.94 20.05 -8.55
CA SER A 58 12.35 19.39 -9.71
C SER A 58 11.17 18.51 -9.33
N ALA A 59 11.25 17.81 -8.18
CA ALA A 59 10.12 17.04 -7.67
C ALA A 59 8.87 17.93 -7.49
N LEU A 60 9.04 19.11 -6.88
CA LEU A 60 7.95 20.08 -6.71
C LEU A 60 7.47 20.65 -8.06
N LYS A 61 8.37 20.93 -9.00
CA LYS A 61 8.01 21.36 -10.37
C LYS A 61 7.04 20.34 -10.99
N TYR A 62 7.44 19.07 -11.05
CA TYR A 62 6.65 18.03 -11.72
C TYR A 62 5.34 17.72 -10.99
N ALA A 63 5.32 17.75 -9.66
CA ALA A 63 4.10 17.59 -8.88
C ALA A 63 3.04 18.66 -9.17
N ASN A 64 3.47 19.89 -9.48
CA ASN A 64 2.55 21.00 -9.80
C ASN A 64 2.09 21.03 -11.28
N LEU A 65 2.55 20.11 -12.13
CA LEU A 65 2.09 19.99 -13.52
C LEU A 65 0.82 19.15 -13.65
N VAL A 66 0.45 18.39 -12.63
CA VAL A 66 -0.74 17.53 -12.66
C VAL A 66 -1.93 18.20 -11.96
N GLY A 67 -3.13 17.83 -12.40
CA GLY A 67 -4.38 18.35 -11.85
C GLY A 67 -4.61 17.95 -10.39
N SER A 68 -5.53 18.66 -9.74
CA SER A 68 -6.02 18.32 -8.40
C SER A 68 -6.91 17.07 -8.42
N TYR A 69 -7.18 16.49 -7.24
CA TYR A 69 -8.11 15.36 -7.09
C TYR A 69 -9.49 15.64 -7.69
N TYR A 70 -10.03 16.84 -7.48
CA TYR A 70 -11.34 17.27 -7.99
C TYR A 70 -11.45 17.26 -9.52
N THR A 71 -10.31 17.29 -10.21
CA THR A 71 -10.23 17.32 -11.68
C THR A 71 -9.84 15.98 -12.28
N THR A 72 -9.71 14.93 -11.47
CA THR A 72 -9.36 13.59 -11.96
C THR A 72 -10.53 12.98 -12.72
N ARG A 73 -10.22 12.09 -13.67
CA ARG A 73 -11.22 11.34 -14.43
C ARG A 73 -12.17 10.59 -13.49
N ASP A 74 -11.63 9.98 -12.45
CA ASP A 74 -12.41 9.11 -11.57
C ASP A 74 -13.38 9.92 -10.70
N GLU A 75 -13.02 11.14 -10.30
CA GLU A 75 -13.96 12.08 -9.65
C GLU A 75 -15.04 12.59 -10.62
N LEU A 76 -14.65 12.95 -11.84
CA LEU A 76 -15.61 13.49 -12.82
C LEU A 76 -16.60 12.43 -13.31
N LEU A 77 -16.16 11.17 -13.51
CA LEU A 77 -17.03 10.08 -13.96
C LEU A 77 -18.16 9.76 -12.98
N ALA A 78 -17.95 9.97 -11.68
CA ALA A 78 -19.00 9.79 -10.67
C ALA A 78 -20.21 10.72 -10.89
N ASN A 79 -20.01 11.85 -11.57
CA ASN A 79 -21.07 12.81 -11.89
C ASN A 79 -21.78 12.54 -13.22
N VAL A 80 -21.24 11.64 -14.06
CA VAL A 80 -21.72 11.42 -15.44
C VAL A 80 -22.33 10.04 -15.60
N LEU A 81 -21.78 9.03 -14.93
CA LEU A 81 -22.31 7.67 -14.96
C LEU A 81 -23.69 7.61 -14.29
N SER A 82 -24.49 6.60 -14.66
CA SER A 82 -25.82 6.37 -14.06
C SER A 82 -26.08 4.88 -13.84
N GLY A 83 -27.09 4.55 -13.03
CA GLY A 83 -27.49 3.17 -12.75
C GLY A 83 -26.37 2.34 -12.09
N GLU A 84 -26.31 1.06 -12.43
CA GLU A 84 -25.34 0.11 -11.87
C GLU A 84 -23.87 0.47 -12.17
N ASP A 85 -23.61 1.11 -13.32
CA ASP A 85 -22.26 1.55 -13.68
C ASP A 85 -21.78 2.67 -12.75
N ALA A 86 -22.67 3.60 -12.37
CA ALA A 86 -22.35 4.63 -11.38
C ALA A 86 -22.06 4.04 -10.00
N VAL A 87 -22.86 3.07 -9.56
CA VAL A 87 -22.66 2.43 -8.25
C VAL A 87 -21.31 1.71 -8.21
N ARG A 88 -21.01 0.87 -9.22
CA ARG A 88 -19.73 0.15 -9.34
C ARG A 88 -18.54 1.10 -9.38
N HIS A 89 -18.66 2.20 -10.13
CA HIS A 89 -17.62 3.23 -10.20
C HIS A 89 -17.40 3.91 -8.84
N CYS A 90 -18.47 4.33 -8.16
CA CYS A 90 -18.39 4.95 -6.85
C CYS A 90 -17.79 4.01 -5.79
N GLN A 91 -18.16 2.73 -5.78
CA GLN A 91 -17.54 1.74 -4.88
C GLN A 91 -16.05 1.55 -5.18
N THR A 92 -15.66 1.52 -6.46
CA THR A 92 -14.24 1.48 -6.87
C THR A 92 -13.48 2.72 -6.42
N ASN A 93 -14.11 3.90 -6.50
CA ASN A 93 -13.55 5.15 -6.00
C ASN A 93 -13.38 5.12 -4.48
N ILE A 94 -14.35 4.63 -3.72
CA ILE A 94 -14.27 4.53 -2.25
C ILE A 94 -13.10 3.65 -1.83
N CYS A 95 -12.93 2.49 -2.48
CA CYS A 95 -11.78 1.61 -2.32
C CYS A 95 -10.46 2.37 -2.52
N THR A 96 -10.34 3.09 -3.65
CA THR A 96 -9.13 3.85 -4.00
C THR A 96 -8.85 4.99 -3.03
N LEU A 97 -9.87 5.76 -2.67
CA LEU A 97 -9.77 6.87 -1.72
C LEU A 97 -9.42 6.39 -0.32
N THR A 98 -9.89 5.21 0.08
CA THR A 98 -9.51 4.58 1.36
C THR A 98 -8.03 4.23 1.37
N ASP A 99 -7.50 3.61 0.31
CA ASP A 99 -6.06 3.33 0.16
C ASP A 99 -5.23 4.63 0.17
N MET A 100 -5.73 5.69 -0.45
CA MET A 100 -5.07 7.01 -0.44
C MET A 100 -5.10 7.67 0.95
N LEU A 101 -6.22 7.55 1.68
CA LEU A 101 -6.35 8.07 3.04
C LEU A 101 -5.37 7.36 3.98
N VAL A 102 -5.31 6.04 3.92
CA VAL A 102 -4.34 5.22 4.65
C VAL A 102 -2.91 5.59 4.26
N GLY A 103 -2.62 5.73 2.97
CA GLY A 103 -1.31 6.16 2.48
C GLY A 103 -0.88 7.53 2.99
N ASN A 104 -1.80 8.49 3.09
CA ASN A 104 -1.53 9.82 3.68
C ASN A 104 -1.28 9.72 5.19
N ALA A 105 -2.06 8.94 5.91
CA ALA A 105 -1.88 8.71 7.35
C ALA A 105 -0.50 8.06 7.64
N GLN A 106 -0.10 7.08 6.83
CA GLN A 106 1.23 6.47 6.88
C GLN A 106 2.33 7.48 6.53
N LYS A 107 2.17 8.24 5.44
CA LYS A 107 3.14 9.25 5.01
C LYS A 107 3.37 10.30 6.11
N MET A 108 2.30 10.72 6.79
CA MET A 108 2.35 11.65 7.90
C MET A 108 3.28 11.13 9.02
N VAL A 109 3.12 9.87 9.46
CA VAL A 109 3.96 9.31 10.54
C VAL A 109 5.42 9.08 10.16
N TYR A 110 5.73 8.93 8.87
CA TYR A 110 7.12 8.85 8.41
C TYR A 110 7.74 10.21 8.12
N SER A 111 6.94 11.26 7.93
CA SER A 111 7.44 12.60 7.55
C SER A 111 7.76 13.48 8.75
N ALA A 112 7.36 13.10 9.97
CA ALA A 112 7.68 13.83 11.20
C ALA A 112 7.95 12.89 12.38
N LYS A 113 8.36 13.46 13.51
CA LYS A 113 8.64 12.73 14.74
C LYS A 113 7.34 12.43 15.51
N TYR A 114 6.73 11.30 15.20
CA TYR A 114 5.60 10.74 15.97
C TYR A 114 6.08 9.74 17.01
N THR A 115 5.49 9.78 18.21
CA THR A 115 5.81 8.81 19.28
C THR A 115 5.25 7.42 18.93
N PRO A 116 5.74 6.33 19.56
CA PRO A 116 5.14 5.01 19.38
C PRO A 116 3.63 4.98 19.67
N ARG A 117 3.17 5.73 20.69
CA ARG A 117 1.73 5.86 21.01
C ARG A 117 0.94 6.56 19.91
N ASP A 118 1.50 7.59 19.28
CA ASP A 118 0.82 8.25 18.16
C ASP A 118 0.77 7.33 16.94
N ARG A 119 1.84 6.56 16.69
CA ARG A 119 1.85 5.53 15.64
C ARG A 119 0.75 4.50 15.86
N ILE A 120 0.58 4.00 17.09
CA ILE A 120 -0.53 3.09 17.43
C ILE A 120 -1.88 3.69 17.01
N ARG A 121 -2.18 4.91 17.45
CA ARG A 121 -3.44 5.59 17.10
C ARG A 121 -3.65 5.73 15.60
N VAL A 122 -2.59 6.04 14.85
CA VAL A 122 -2.66 6.19 13.39
C VAL A 122 -2.92 4.85 12.71
N TYR A 123 -2.23 3.78 13.10
CA TYR A 123 -2.45 2.48 12.47
C TYR A 123 -3.75 1.82 12.91
N GLU A 124 -4.23 2.06 14.14
CA GLU A 124 -5.59 1.69 14.56
C GLU A 124 -6.63 2.39 13.69
N TYR A 125 -6.46 3.69 13.41
CA TYR A 125 -7.31 4.42 12.47
C TYR A 125 -7.29 3.78 11.07
N CYS A 126 -6.12 3.44 10.53
CA CYS A 126 -5.99 2.75 9.25
C CYS A 126 -6.73 1.40 9.24
N VAL A 127 -6.58 0.59 10.30
CA VAL A 127 -7.28 -0.69 10.45
C VAL A 127 -8.79 -0.49 10.50
N SER A 128 -9.26 0.52 11.25
CA SER A 128 -10.69 0.86 11.34
C SER A 128 -11.28 1.25 9.99
N LEU A 129 -10.55 1.96 9.13
CA LEU A 129 -11.02 2.32 7.79
C LEU A 129 -11.29 1.08 6.93
N TYR A 130 -10.36 0.13 6.88
CA TYR A 130 -10.56 -1.11 6.11
C TYR A 130 -11.66 -1.98 6.69
N LYS A 131 -11.74 -2.11 8.02
CA LYS A 131 -12.82 -2.85 8.70
C LYS A 131 -14.19 -2.21 8.53
N LEU A 132 -14.25 -0.88 8.36
CA LEU A 132 -15.50 -0.18 8.07
C LEU A 132 -15.93 -0.41 6.62
N LEU A 133 -14.99 -0.40 5.68
CA LEU A 133 -15.26 -0.60 4.25
C LEU A 133 -15.70 -2.05 3.95
N PHE A 134 -15.03 -3.02 4.56
CA PHE A 134 -15.30 -4.46 4.43
C PHE A 134 -15.86 -5.02 5.74
N SER A 135 -17.04 -4.53 6.13
CA SER A 135 -17.69 -4.85 7.41
C SER A 135 -17.99 -6.35 7.60
N ASP A 136 -18.17 -7.08 6.51
CA ASP A 136 -18.50 -8.51 6.52
C ASP A 136 -17.24 -9.40 6.58
N GLY A 137 -16.05 -8.80 6.59
CA GLY A 137 -14.76 -9.50 6.71
C GLY A 137 -14.23 -10.06 5.40
N ASP A 138 -14.85 -9.72 4.28
CA ASP A 138 -14.52 -10.10 2.91
C ASP A 138 -13.40 -9.22 2.33
N PHE A 139 -12.27 -9.13 3.03
CA PHE A 139 -11.21 -8.13 2.76
C PHE A 139 -10.48 -8.29 1.42
N GLY A 140 -10.41 -9.50 0.87
CA GLY A 140 -9.76 -9.75 -0.42
C GLY A 140 -8.32 -9.26 -0.50
N PHE A 141 -8.02 -8.47 -1.53
CA PHE A 141 -6.73 -7.76 -1.67
C PHE A 141 -6.32 -6.99 -0.41
N TYR A 142 -7.26 -6.37 0.30
CA TYR A 142 -6.97 -5.52 1.46
C TYR A 142 -6.54 -6.29 2.70
N ALA A 143 -6.64 -7.62 2.72
CA ALA A 143 -6.04 -8.44 3.76
C ALA A 143 -4.52 -8.20 3.84
N THR A 144 -3.82 -8.01 2.70
CA THR A 144 -2.39 -7.67 2.73
C THR A 144 -2.11 -6.30 3.35
N ARG A 145 -3.00 -5.33 3.14
CA ARG A 145 -2.89 -3.98 3.74
C ARG A 145 -3.09 -4.01 5.25
N LEU A 146 -4.03 -4.84 5.71
CA LEU A 146 -4.25 -5.07 7.13
C LEU A 146 -3.02 -5.73 7.77
N ALA A 147 -2.44 -6.76 7.13
CA ALA A 147 -1.21 -7.38 7.61
C ALA A 147 -0.08 -6.35 7.79
N ASP A 148 0.12 -5.46 6.79
CA ASP A 148 1.10 -4.38 6.90
C ASP A 148 0.80 -3.41 8.06
N CYS A 149 -0.47 -3.00 8.25
CA CYS A 149 -0.85 -2.13 9.37
C CYS A 149 -0.56 -2.78 10.72
N TYR A 150 -0.87 -4.07 10.87
CA TYR A 150 -0.62 -4.81 12.09
C TYR A 150 0.87 -5.06 12.35
N ARG A 151 1.69 -5.19 11.31
CA ARG A 151 3.16 -5.18 11.45
C ARG A 151 3.64 -3.87 12.07
N GLU A 152 3.14 -2.73 11.59
CA GLU A 152 3.55 -1.43 12.12
C GLU A 152 3.02 -1.20 13.56
N LEU A 153 1.84 -1.72 13.90
CA LEU A 153 1.35 -1.77 15.27
C LEU A 153 2.28 -2.60 16.17
N ALA A 154 2.68 -3.79 15.74
CA ALA A 154 3.60 -4.64 16.50
C ALA A 154 4.95 -3.93 16.77
N ARG A 155 5.52 -3.25 15.78
CA ARG A 155 6.73 -2.43 15.95
C ARG A 155 6.53 -1.32 16.98
N ALA A 156 5.37 -0.68 16.97
CA ALA A 156 5.07 0.41 17.91
C ALA A 156 4.86 -0.10 19.35
N TYR A 157 4.21 -1.26 19.53
CA TYR A 157 4.08 -1.92 20.83
C TYR A 157 5.43 -2.41 21.36
N ALA A 158 6.25 -3.03 20.51
CA ALA A 158 7.61 -3.41 20.88
C ALA A 158 8.46 -2.22 21.34
N ALA A 159 8.32 -1.05 20.69
CA ALA A 159 9.01 0.18 21.10
C ALA A 159 8.52 0.77 22.44
N LEU A 160 7.43 0.23 23.00
CA LEU A 160 6.91 0.57 24.32
C LEU A 160 7.16 -0.54 25.35
N ASP A 161 7.92 -1.58 24.99
CA ASP A 161 8.11 -2.81 25.77
C ASP A 161 6.77 -3.51 26.12
N ASP A 162 5.74 -3.32 25.29
CA ASP A 162 4.43 -3.96 25.44
C ASP A 162 4.42 -5.31 24.72
N GLU A 163 4.86 -6.35 25.43
CA GLU A 163 4.95 -7.72 24.91
C GLU A 163 3.60 -8.27 24.45
N ASP A 164 2.54 -8.07 25.23
CA ASP A 164 1.21 -8.62 24.94
C ASP A 164 0.58 -7.90 23.74
N GLY A 165 0.68 -6.57 23.66
CA GLY A 165 0.27 -5.79 22.50
C GLY A 165 1.05 -6.18 21.25
N CYS A 166 2.36 -6.42 21.38
CA CYS A 166 3.20 -6.85 20.27
C CYS A 166 2.78 -8.23 19.74
N VAL A 167 2.61 -9.23 20.62
CA VAL A 167 2.17 -10.58 20.23
C VAL A 167 0.77 -10.54 19.62
N SER A 168 -0.16 -9.77 20.20
CA SER A 168 -1.52 -9.62 19.67
C SER A 168 -1.51 -9.03 18.26
N ALA A 169 -0.75 -7.96 18.03
CA ALA A 169 -0.62 -7.36 16.71
C ALA A 169 0.04 -8.29 15.69
N LEU A 170 1.08 -9.05 16.08
CA LEU A 170 1.68 -10.06 15.20
C LEU A 170 0.73 -11.21 14.89
N SER A 171 -0.15 -11.58 15.82
CA SER A 171 -1.19 -12.58 15.57
C SER A 171 -2.18 -12.11 14.51
N ASP A 172 -2.62 -10.86 14.57
CA ASP A 172 -3.48 -10.29 13.54
C ASP A 172 -2.72 -10.16 12.20
N MET A 173 -1.46 -9.73 12.21
CA MET A 173 -0.61 -9.73 11.00
C MET A 173 -0.59 -11.11 10.33
N THR A 174 -0.31 -12.17 11.10
CA THR A 174 -0.29 -13.55 10.59
C THR A 174 -1.64 -13.96 10.02
N LYS A 175 -2.73 -13.72 10.75
CA LYS A 175 -4.10 -14.01 10.30
C LYS A 175 -4.39 -13.40 8.92
N TYR A 176 -4.07 -12.12 8.74
CA TYR A 176 -4.37 -11.42 7.49
C TYR A 176 -3.41 -11.79 6.34
N ALA A 177 -2.15 -12.11 6.65
CA ALA A 177 -1.22 -12.64 5.66
C ALA A 177 -1.67 -14.00 5.11
N VAL A 178 -2.08 -14.92 6.01
CA VAL A 178 -2.63 -16.22 5.63
C VAL A 178 -3.91 -16.04 4.83
N MET A 179 -4.84 -15.22 5.31
CA MET A 179 -6.09 -14.92 4.60
C MET A 179 -5.83 -14.46 3.15
N TYR A 180 -4.86 -13.58 2.95
CA TYR A 180 -4.52 -13.09 1.60
C TYR A 180 -3.92 -14.19 0.72
N ASP A 181 -3.08 -15.07 1.25
CA ASP A 181 -2.41 -16.10 0.44
C ASP A 181 -3.30 -17.33 0.18
N THR A 182 -4.33 -17.56 1.00
CA THR A 182 -5.25 -18.70 0.88
C THR A 182 -6.62 -18.33 0.30
N GLN A 183 -6.85 -17.07 -0.07
CA GLN A 183 -8.13 -16.62 -0.62
C GLN A 183 -8.43 -17.25 -1.99
N SER A 184 -9.72 -17.37 -2.31
CA SER A 184 -10.23 -17.66 -3.64
C SER A 184 -10.90 -16.41 -4.25
N ASP A 185 -11.36 -16.52 -5.49
CA ASP A 185 -12.22 -15.50 -6.07
C ASP A 185 -13.57 -15.44 -5.33
N PHE A 186 -14.10 -14.23 -5.12
CA PHE A 186 -15.41 -14.02 -4.50
C PHE A 186 -16.00 -12.66 -4.85
N HIS A 187 -17.32 -12.52 -4.64
CA HIS A 187 -18.01 -11.23 -4.69
C HIS A 187 -18.08 -10.63 -3.30
N HIS A 188 -17.85 -9.33 -3.21
CA HIS A 188 -17.98 -8.64 -1.93
C HIS A 188 -19.44 -8.60 -1.48
N THR A 189 -19.66 -8.64 -0.16
CA THR A 189 -21.00 -8.62 0.45
C THR A 189 -21.28 -7.33 1.22
N SER A 190 -20.23 -6.66 1.69
CA SER A 190 -20.35 -5.39 2.40
C SER A 190 -20.99 -4.31 1.51
N LEU A 191 -22.02 -3.62 1.99
CA LEU A 191 -22.83 -2.66 1.20
C LEU A 191 -21.99 -1.63 0.41
N MET A 192 -20.88 -1.17 0.99
CA MET A 192 -20.03 -0.14 0.38
C MET A 192 -19.20 -0.66 -0.80
N VAL A 193 -19.21 -1.97 -1.06
CA VAL A 193 -18.41 -2.66 -2.09
C VAL A 193 -19.16 -3.83 -2.76
N ASP A 194 -20.46 -4.00 -2.53
CA ASP A 194 -21.25 -5.18 -2.94
C ASP A 194 -21.43 -5.37 -4.47
N ARG A 195 -20.93 -4.46 -5.30
CA ARG A 195 -20.83 -4.63 -6.76
C ARG A 195 -19.44 -5.05 -7.20
N LEU A 196 -18.46 -5.06 -6.32
CA LEU A 196 -17.08 -5.41 -6.62
C LEU A 196 -16.83 -6.91 -6.42
N GLU A 197 -15.79 -7.40 -7.08
CA GLU A 197 -15.30 -8.76 -6.95
C GLU A 197 -13.81 -8.74 -6.63
N ASN A 198 -13.37 -9.72 -5.85
CA ASN A 198 -11.97 -10.00 -5.62
C ASN A 198 -11.53 -11.13 -6.56
N LYS A 199 -10.51 -10.85 -7.38
CA LYS A 199 -9.91 -11.82 -8.30
C LYS A 199 -8.45 -12.02 -7.97
N VAL A 200 -8.05 -13.24 -7.61
CA VAL A 200 -6.67 -13.56 -7.20
C VAL A 200 -5.66 -13.21 -8.30
N GLU A 201 -5.98 -13.52 -9.56
CA GLU A 201 -5.12 -13.27 -10.71
C GLU A 201 -4.95 -11.78 -11.05
N SER A 202 -5.87 -10.92 -10.60
CA SER A 202 -5.80 -9.48 -10.86
C SER A 202 -4.79 -8.76 -9.95
N SER A 203 -4.24 -9.45 -8.94
CA SER A 203 -3.29 -8.86 -8.01
C SER A 203 -1.89 -8.70 -8.63
N VAL A 204 -1.45 -7.44 -8.74
CA VAL A 204 -0.09 -7.13 -9.22
C VAL A 204 0.89 -7.22 -8.06
N LYS A 205 1.79 -8.22 -8.09
CA LYS A 205 2.88 -8.35 -7.11
C LYS A 205 4.18 -7.75 -7.66
N ASN A 206 4.88 -6.97 -6.84
CA ASN A 206 6.20 -6.41 -7.19
C ASN A 206 7.36 -7.28 -6.66
N THR A 207 7.06 -8.36 -5.94
CA THR A 207 7.99 -9.32 -5.33
C THR A 207 7.57 -10.75 -5.69
N SER A 208 8.53 -11.68 -5.70
CA SER A 208 8.26 -13.11 -5.87
C SER A 208 7.76 -13.77 -4.59
N ALA A 209 7.96 -13.13 -3.43
CA ALA A 209 7.50 -13.61 -2.14
C ALA A 209 5.99 -13.36 -1.96
N ASN A 210 5.28 -14.31 -1.37
CA ASN A 210 3.90 -14.08 -0.96
C ASN A 210 3.78 -13.31 0.37
N SER A 211 2.55 -13.07 0.84
CA SER A 211 2.33 -12.24 2.04
C SER A 211 2.88 -12.93 3.29
N CYS A 212 2.67 -14.24 3.44
CA CYS A 212 3.20 -15.06 4.52
C CYS A 212 4.73 -15.05 4.54
N LYS A 213 5.38 -15.13 3.38
CA LYS A 213 6.84 -15.05 3.28
C LYS A 213 7.35 -13.67 3.72
N THR A 214 6.66 -12.61 3.33
CA THR A 214 6.99 -11.23 3.73
C THR A 214 6.81 -11.03 5.25
N ALA A 215 5.70 -11.52 5.81
CA ALA A 215 5.43 -11.51 7.24
C ALA A 215 6.47 -12.33 8.02
N LEU A 216 6.85 -13.51 7.52
CA LEU A 216 7.87 -14.36 8.12
C LEU A 216 9.24 -13.68 8.15
N SER A 217 9.61 -12.98 7.07
CA SER A 217 10.83 -12.16 7.05
C SER A 217 10.78 -11.01 8.07
N ALA A 218 9.63 -10.35 8.23
CA ALA A 218 9.45 -9.30 9.22
C ALA A 218 9.58 -9.83 10.66
N LEU A 219 9.18 -11.08 10.94
CA LEU A 219 9.45 -11.68 12.24
C LEU A 219 10.94 -11.75 12.57
N GLY A 220 11.86 -11.60 11.61
CA GLY A 220 13.30 -11.54 11.83
C GLY A 220 13.82 -10.21 12.41
N ASP A 221 12.98 -9.16 12.49
CA ASP A 221 13.40 -7.86 13.01
C ASP A 221 13.81 -7.92 14.50
N SER A 222 14.88 -7.21 14.85
CA SER A 222 15.41 -7.16 16.23
C SER A 222 14.48 -6.46 17.23
N CYS A 223 13.52 -5.65 16.75
CA CYS A 223 12.50 -5.08 17.64
C CYS A 223 11.65 -6.15 18.32
N TYR A 224 11.62 -7.39 17.83
CA TYR A 224 10.84 -8.47 18.43
C TYR A 224 11.65 -9.37 19.38
N ASP A 225 12.90 -8.99 19.70
CA ASP A 225 13.76 -9.81 20.55
C ASP A 225 13.17 -10.03 21.96
N LEU A 226 12.40 -9.06 22.47
CA LEU A 226 11.71 -9.18 23.76
C LEU A 226 10.67 -10.33 23.83
N ILE A 227 10.11 -10.76 22.70
CA ILE A 227 9.06 -11.80 22.65
C ILE A 227 9.50 -13.11 21.99
N ARG A 228 10.78 -13.27 21.62
CA ARG A 228 11.30 -14.46 20.93
C ARG A 228 11.04 -15.77 21.65
N GLY A 229 11.07 -15.74 22.98
CA GLY A 229 10.87 -16.92 23.83
C GLY A 229 9.41 -17.29 24.07
N ARG A 230 8.45 -16.45 23.63
CA ARG A 230 7.03 -16.70 23.87
C ARG A 230 6.49 -17.82 22.99
N ALA A 231 5.70 -18.71 23.59
CA ALA A 231 5.07 -19.82 22.88
C ALA A 231 4.18 -19.33 21.73
N GLU A 232 3.49 -18.21 21.92
CA GLU A 232 2.68 -17.57 20.89
C GLU A 232 3.53 -17.13 19.70
N PHE A 233 4.66 -16.47 19.94
CA PHE A 233 5.56 -16.03 18.87
C PHE A 233 6.09 -17.20 18.04
N ILE A 234 6.48 -18.29 18.70
CA ILE A 234 6.92 -19.52 18.04
C ILE A 234 5.80 -20.10 17.17
N LYS A 235 4.57 -20.14 17.69
CA LYS A 235 3.40 -20.63 16.94
C LYS A 235 3.12 -19.79 15.69
N LEU A 236 3.18 -18.45 15.80
CA LEU A 236 2.98 -17.55 14.66
C LEU A 236 3.99 -17.82 13.54
N LYS A 237 5.26 -18.07 13.90
CA LYS A 237 6.30 -18.45 12.93
C LYS A 237 5.96 -19.74 12.20
N SER A 238 5.59 -20.78 12.95
CA SER A 238 5.21 -22.08 12.37
C SER A 238 3.95 -22.02 11.50
N GLU A 239 3.02 -21.11 11.78
CA GLU A 239 1.84 -20.89 10.95
C GLU A 239 2.22 -20.24 9.62
N LEU A 240 3.03 -19.17 9.63
CA LEU A 240 3.50 -18.52 8.41
C LEU A 240 4.35 -19.44 7.54
N GLU A 241 5.18 -20.30 8.13
CA GLU A 241 6.02 -21.28 7.41
C GLU A 241 5.20 -22.27 6.57
N GLN A 242 3.95 -22.57 6.95
CA GLN A 242 3.09 -23.49 6.18
C GLN A 242 2.66 -22.93 4.83
N TYR A 243 2.55 -21.60 4.73
CA TYR A 243 2.02 -20.93 3.55
C TYR A 243 3.06 -20.10 2.80
N ALA A 244 4.24 -19.85 3.40
CA ALA A 244 5.29 -19.04 2.79
C ALA A 244 5.91 -19.72 1.56
N ASN A 245 5.89 -19.02 0.42
CA ASN A 245 6.56 -19.44 -0.82
C ASN A 245 7.42 -18.32 -1.43
#